data_AF-A0A956RI76-F1
#
_entry.id   AF-A0A956RI76-F1
#
_cell.length_a   1.000
_cell.length_b   1.000
_cell.length_c   1.000
_cell.angle_alpha   90.00
_cell.angle_beta   90.00
_cell.angle_gamma   90.00
#
_symmetry.space_group_name_H-M   'P 1'
#
loop_
_entity.id
_entity.type
_entity.pdbx_description
1 polymer ?
#
loop_
_entity_poly.entity_id
_entity_poly.type
_entity_poly.pdbx_seq_one_letter_code
_entity_poly.pdbx_strand_id
1 'polypeptide(L)'
;MVTRHLRALGAVALLAACQAPPAATAEPTAIEDEPDGRVIPPRVANPDQRGAANQPRYDEEARVLAQTIRPELPQPAPPDTLDNRRVGCGAMLDEARRFYAEVERDESSRARVLQALDDTRGEDLEACARETSVLASACVAHLLGRRDSEFPWLLDQCARAFPSTESASP
;
A
#
# COMPACT_ATOMS: atom_id res chain seq x y z
N MET A 1 15.31 23.29 -56.80
CA MET A 1 16.77 23.25 -56.57
C MET A 1 17.04 22.57 -55.25
N VAL A 2 17.92 21.57 -55.28
CA VAL A 2 18.34 20.69 -54.19
C VAL A 2 19.59 21.28 -53.55
N THR A 3 19.69 21.27 -52.22
CA THR A 3 20.90 20.79 -51.52
C THR A 3 20.62 20.53 -50.04
N ARG A 4 20.77 19.26 -49.69
CA ARG A 4 20.98 18.72 -48.33
C ARG A 4 22.48 18.94 -48.00
N HIS A 5 23.02 18.93 -46.78
CA HIS A 5 23.04 17.83 -45.81
C HIS A 5 23.99 18.17 -44.64
N LEU A 6 23.73 17.57 -43.46
CA LEU A 6 24.68 16.98 -42.47
C LEU A 6 25.60 17.93 -41.68
N ARG A 7 26.03 17.69 -40.43
CA ARG A 7 25.68 16.84 -39.25
C ARG A 7 26.83 17.13 -38.26
N ALA A 8 26.57 17.30 -36.96
CA ALA A 8 27.46 16.90 -35.85
C ALA A 8 26.72 17.22 -34.53
N LEU A 9 26.22 16.21 -33.81
CA LEU A 9 26.92 15.46 -32.75
C LEU A 9 27.25 16.34 -31.53
N GLY A 10 26.51 16.09 -30.46
CA GLY A 10 26.73 16.68 -29.14
C GLY A 10 25.82 16.05 -28.11
N ALA A 11 25.96 14.73 -27.90
CA ALA A 11 25.40 14.07 -26.73
C ALA A 11 26.20 14.51 -25.51
N VAL A 12 25.59 15.29 -24.61
CA VAL A 12 26.14 15.56 -23.28
C VAL A 12 25.38 14.70 -22.29
N ALA A 13 26.05 13.65 -21.85
CA ALA A 13 25.66 12.85 -20.70
C ALA A 13 25.86 13.68 -19.43
N LEU A 14 24.81 13.93 -18.66
CA LEU A 14 24.87 14.47 -17.30
C LEU A 14 24.49 13.35 -16.34
N LEU A 15 25.48 12.50 -16.04
CA LEU A 15 25.45 11.59 -14.91
C LEU A 15 26.04 12.30 -13.68
N ALA A 16 25.29 12.19 -12.58
CA ALA A 16 25.75 12.19 -11.20
C ALA A 16 26.59 13.39 -10.68
N ALA A 17 25.93 14.29 -9.95
CA ALA A 17 26.53 14.94 -8.79
C ALA A 17 25.42 15.47 -7.84
N CYS A 18 24.82 14.56 -7.04
CA CYS A 18 24.35 14.97 -5.72
C CYS A 18 25.59 15.28 -4.87
N GLN A 19 26.14 16.49 -4.99
CA GLN A 19 27.09 17.04 -4.02
C GLN A 19 26.33 17.94 -3.07
N ALA A 20 26.29 17.53 -1.80
CA ALA A 20 25.89 18.38 -0.68
C ALA A 20 27.10 19.25 -0.21
N PRO A 21 26.91 20.15 0.77
CA PRO A 21 27.06 21.60 0.71
C PRO A 21 28.47 22.13 1.12
N PRO A 22 28.78 23.43 0.96
CA PRO A 22 30.04 23.96 1.47
C PRO A 22 29.99 24.24 2.99
N ALA A 23 30.99 23.65 3.65
CA ALA A 23 31.77 24.07 4.82
C ALA A 23 31.09 24.43 6.15
N ALA A 24 31.32 23.54 7.11
CA ALA A 24 31.26 23.76 8.55
C ALA A 24 32.34 24.74 9.05
N THR A 25 32.05 25.44 10.13
CA THR A 25 33.09 25.86 11.09
C THR A 25 32.51 25.82 12.50
N ALA A 26 32.70 24.68 13.17
CA ALA A 26 32.94 24.55 14.60
C ALA A 26 33.17 23.06 14.89
N GLU A 27 34.35 22.75 15.40
CA GLU A 27 34.83 21.40 15.68
C GLU A 27 33.95 20.68 16.71
N PRO A 28 33.50 19.43 16.44
CA PRO A 28 33.00 18.57 17.50
C PRO A 28 34.19 17.91 18.20
N THR A 29 34.28 18.12 19.50
CA THR A 29 35.18 17.40 20.41
C THR A 29 35.11 15.89 20.14
N ALA A 30 36.27 15.29 19.86
CA ALA A 30 36.41 13.85 19.69
C ALA A 30 35.92 13.11 20.96
N ILE A 31 34.94 12.23 20.79
CA ILE A 31 34.69 11.15 21.74
C ILE A 31 35.56 10.00 21.26
N GLU A 32 36.53 9.61 22.07
CA GLU A 32 37.44 8.50 21.77
C GLU A 32 36.66 7.20 21.59
N ASP A 33 36.98 6.52 20.48
CA ASP A 33 36.44 5.24 20.06
C ASP A 33 37.14 4.13 20.87
N GLU A 34 36.43 3.49 21.80
CA GLU A 34 36.89 2.24 22.40
C GLU A 34 36.50 1.07 21.47
N PRO A 35 37.41 0.16 21.13
CA PRO A 35 37.18 -0.87 20.14
C PRO A 35 36.45 -2.05 20.77
N ASP A 36 35.12 -2.02 20.75
CA ASP A 36 34.34 -3.25 20.88
C ASP A 36 33.35 -3.33 19.72
N GLY A 37 33.56 -4.32 18.84
CA GLY A 37 32.98 -4.45 17.50
C GLY A 37 31.47 -4.74 17.45
N ARG A 38 30.66 -4.05 18.26
CA ARG A 38 29.20 -4.07 18.15
C ARG A 38 28.74 -3.11 17.07
N VAL A 39 28.34 -3.67 15.94
CA VAL A 39 27.44 -3.00 15.00
C VAL A 39 26.16 -2.65 15.79
N ILE A 40 25.97 -1.37 16.10
CA ILE A 40 24.70 -0.87 16.65
C ILE A 40 23.74 -0.76 15.47
N PRO A 41 22.70 -1.62 15.35
CA PRO A 41 21.72 -1.46 14.29
C PRO A 41 20.99 -0.13 14.47
N PRO A 42 20.59 0.55 13.37
CA PRO A 42 19.83 1.78 13.45
C PRO A 42 18.55 1.52 14.27
N ARG A 43 18.38 2.23 15.40
CA ARG A 43 17.19 2.12 16.26
C ARG A 43 15.97 2.67 15.52
N VAL A 44 15.22 1.78 14.87
CA VAL A 44 13.89 2.08 14.29
C VAL A 44 12.74 1.69 15.22
N ALA A 45 13.03 1.06 16.37
CA ALA A 45 12.02 0.63 17.34
C ALA A 45 12.04 1.53 18.59
N ASN A 46 10.88 2.04 18.97
CA ASN A 46 10.66 2.61 20.31
C ASN A 46 10.89 1.49 21.35
N PRO A 47 11.86 1.61 22.28
CA PRO A 47 12.18 0.56 23.25
C PRO A 47 11.15 0.43 24.39
N ASP A 48 10.05 1.20 24.36
CA ASP A 48 8.98 1.11 25.35
C ASP A 48 8.21 -0.23 25.23
N GLN A 49 8.49 -1.15 26.15
CA GLN A 49 7.81 -2.45 26.23
C GLN A 49 6.30 -2.32 26.49
N ARG A 50 5.82 -1.19 27.02
CA ARG A 50 4.37 -0.93 27.17
C ARG A 50 3.69 -0.83 25.81
N GLY A 51 4.41 -0.37 24.78
CA GLY A 51 3.89 -0.29 23.42
C GLY A 51 3.54 -1.66 22.83
N ALA A 52 4.28 -2.72 23.19
CA ALA A 52 4.02 -4.08 22.75
C ALA A 52 2.81 -4.71 23.48
N ALA A 53 2.69 -4.47 24.78
CA ALA A 53 1.58 -4.99 25.60
C ALA A 53 0.23 -4.31 25.29
N ASN A 54 0.26 -3.09 24.72
CA ASN A 54 -0.92 -2.31 24.36
C ASN A 54 -1.28 -2.40 22.87
N GLN A 55 -0.65 -3.30 22.10
CA GLN A 55 -1.06 -3.51 20.71
C GLN A 55 -2.47 -4.13 20.67
N PRO A 56 -3.33 -3.69 19.74
CA PRO A 56 -4.59 -4.37 19.48
C PRO A 56 -4.36 -5.84 19.15
N ARG A 57 -5.33 -6.69 19.52
CA ARG A 57 -5.26 -8.13 19.23
C ARG A 57 -5.78 -8.37 17.81
N TYR A 58 -5.01 -7.91 16.82
CA TYR A 58 -5.44 -7.91 15.42
C TYR A 58 -5.90 -9.29 14.91
N ASP A 59 -5.28 -10.39 15.34
CA ASP A 59 -5.72 -11.74 14.96
C ASP A 59 -7.05 -12.17 15.60
N GLU A 60 -7.34 -11.67 16.81
CA GLU A 60 -8.64 -11.88 17.46
C GLU A 60 -9.72 -11.06 16.76
N GLU A 61 -9.44 -9.79 16.48
CA GLU A 61 -10.34 -8.89 15.77
C GLU A 61 -10.64 -9.39 14.34
N ALA A 62 -9.63 -9.85 13.60
CA ALA A 62 -9.80 -10.44 12.28
C ALA A 62 -10.69 -11.68 12.29
N ARG A 63 -10.56 -12.54 13.32
CA ARG A 63 -11.43 -13.73 13.49
C ARG A 63 -12.88 -13.34 13.79
N VAL A 64 -13.09 -12.35 14.65
CA VAL A 64 -14.43 -11.81 14.94
C VAL A 64 -15.04 -11.23 13.67
N LEU A 65 -14.30 -10.39 12.95
CA LEU A 65 -14.72 -9.82 11.67
C LEU A 65 -15.12 -10.92 10.68
N ALA A 66 -14.27 -11.94 10.50
CA ALA A 66 -14.55 -13.06 9.61
C ALA A 66 -15.86 -13.76 9.97
N GLN A 67 -16.11 -14.02 11.25
CA GLN A 67 -17.34 -14.68 11.71
C GLN A 67 -18.57 -13.81 11.50
N THR A 68 -18.47 -12.51 11.79
CA THR A 68 -19.58 -11.56 11.65
C THR A 68 -19.96 -11.34 10.20
N ILE A 69 -18.98 -11.16 9.31
CA ILE A 69 -19.25 -10.75 7.93
C ILE A 69 -19.49 -11.93 6.98
N ARG A 70 -18.98 -13.14 7.30
CA ARG A 70 -19.10 -14.33 6.43
C ARG A 70 -20.52 -14.61 5.92
N PRO A 71 -21.58 -14.51 6.73
CA PRO A 71 -22.95 -14.76 6.26
C PRO A 71 -23.45 -13.74 5.22
N GLU A 72 -22.83 -12.56 5.16
CA GLU A 72 -23.18 -11.47 4.22
C GLU A 72 -22.38 -11.55 2.91
N LEU A 73 -21.34 -12.39 2.85
CA LEU A 73 -20.51 -12.59 1.65
C LEU A 73 -21.07 -13.69 0.75
N PRO A 74 -20.66 -13.78 -0.54
CA PRO A 74 -21.13 -14.80 -1.47
C PRO A 74 -21.01 -16.24 -0.93
N GLN A 75 -22.08 -17.02 -1.09
CA GLN A 75 -22.16 -18.43 -0.66
C GLN A 75 -22.70 -19.33 -1.79
N PRO A 76 -21.99 -20.41 -2.19
CA PRO A 76 -20.62 -20.72 -1.77
C PRO A 76 -19.65 -19.64 -2.29
N ALA A 77 -18.55 -19.43 -1.56
CA ALA A 77 -17.49 -18.53 -2.02
C ALA A 77 -16.93 -19.03 -3.36
N PRO A 78 -16.71 -18.15 -4.35
CA PRO A 78 -15.98 -18.54 -5.56
C PRO A 78 -14.59 -19.06 -5.20
N PRO A 79 -14.04 -20.02 -5.98
CA PRO A 79 -12.70 -20.54 -5.73
C PRO A 79 -11.66 -19.41 -5.88
N ASP A 80 -10.61 -19.46 -5.06
CA ASP A 80 -9.57 -18.41 -4.98
C ASP A 80 -8.55 -18.49 -6.13
N THR A 81 -9.03 -18.52 -7.38
CA THR A 81 -8.20 -18.49 -8.59
C THR A 81 -7.82 -17.06 -8.94
N LEU A 82 -6.72 -16.86 -9.68
CA LEU A 82 -6.29 -15.53 -10.12
C LEU A 82 -7.38 -14.77 -10.88
N ASP A 83 -8.14 -15.44 -11.75
CA ASP A 83 -9.23 -14.81 -12.51
C ASP A 83 -10.37 -14.35 -11.60
N ASN A 84 -10.75 -15.16 -10.60
CA ASN A 84 -11.76 -14.75 -9.63
C ASN A 84 -11.25 -13.64 -8.71
N ARG A 85 -9.96 -13.64 -8.35
CA ARG A 85 -9.33 -12.55 -7.59
C ARG A 85 -9.35 -11.25 -8.39
N ARG A 86 -9.05 -11.27 -9.69
CA ARG A 86 -9.21 -10.09 -10.57
C ARG A 86 -10.65 -9.58 -10.57
N VAL A 87 -11.64 -10.46 -10.72
CA VAL A 87 -13.05 -10.06 -10.68
C VAL A 87 -13.41 -9.41 -9.33
N GLY A 88 -13.04 -10.04 -8.22
CA GLY A 88 -13.30 -9.51 -6.87
C GLY A 88 -12.60 -8.18 -6.61
N CYS A 89 -11.31 -8.08 -6.95
CA CYS A 89 -10.53 -6.86 -6.84
C CYS A 89 -11.08 -5.73 -7.72
N GLY A 90 -11.53 -6.04 -8.93
CA GLY A 90 -12.19 -5.08 -9.82
C GLY A 90 -13.42 -4.46 -9.17
N ALA A 91 -14.29 -5.30 -8.60
CA ALA A 91 -15.48 -4.86 -7.87
C ALA A 91 -15.13 -4.04 -6.62
N MET A 92 -14.09 -4.44 -5.88
CA MET A 92 -13.60 -3.72 -4.72
C MET A 92 -13.08 -2.32 -5.08
N LEU A 93 -12.31 -2.18 -6.15
CA LEU A 93 -11.79 -0.89 -6.61
C LEU A 93 -12.90 0.01 -7.15
N ASP A 94 -13.90 -0.55 -7.84
CA ASP A 94 -15.10 0.18 -8.26
C ASP A 94 -15.86 0.73 -7.05
N GLU A 95 -15.97 -0.06 -6.00
CA GLU A 95 -16.63 0.35 -4.77
C GLU A 95 -15.83 1.41 -4.01
N ALA A 96 -14.50 1.30 -3.96
CA ALA A 96 -13.63 2.33 -3.37
C ALA A 96 -13.79 3.66 -4.12
N ARG A 97 -13.83 3.60 -5.45
CA ARG A 97 -14.09 4.78 -6.28
C ARG A 97 -15.46 5.41 -5.97
N ARG A 98 -16.51 4.59 -5.83
CA ARG A 98 -17.85 5.06 -5.44
C ARG A 98 -17.82 5.71 -4.06
N PHE A 99 -17.22 5.06 -3.07
CA PHE A 99 -17.08 5.57 -1.71
C PHE A 99 -16.45 6.96 -1.69
N TYR A 100 -15.28 7.15 -2.33
CA TYR A 100 -14.61 8.46 -2.35
C TYR A 100 -15.39 9.53 -3.14
N ALA A 101 -16.18 9.14 -4.14
CA ALA A 101 -17.06 10.08 -4.82
C ALA A 101 -18.17 10.61 -3.89
N GLU A 102 -18.59 9.82 -2.90
CA GLU A 102 -19.70 10.16 -1.99
C GLU A 102 -19.23 10.84 -0.71
N VAL A 103 -18.09 10.45 -0.15
CA VAL A 103 -17.63 10.94 1.17
C VAL A 103 -16.79 12.22 1.08
N GLU A 104 -16.07 12.43 -0.04
CA GLU A 104 -15.28 13.64 -0.23
C GLU A 104 -16.20 14.83 -0.58
N ARG A 105 -16.17 15.83 0.30
CA ARG A 105 -17.06 17.00 0.24
C ARG A 105 -16.48 18.09 -0.65
N ASP A 106 -15.17 18.25 -0.67
CA ASP A 106 -14.51 19.25 -1.51
C ASP A 106 -14.44 18.77 -2.95
N GLU A 107 -14.97 19.54 -3.90
CA GLU A 107 -15.05 19.13 -5.29
C GLU A 107 -13.67 18.97 -5.93
N SER A 108 -12.72 19.85 -5.57
CA SER A 108 -11.36 19.80 -6.11
C SER A 108 -10.59 18.58 -5.59
N SER A 109 -10.74 18.27 -4.30
CA SER A 109 -10.19 17.09 -3.64
C SER A 109 -10.77 15.83 -4.26
N ARG A 110 -12.10 15.78 -4.40
CA ARG A 110 -12.81 14.65 -5.01
C ARG A 110 -12.31 14.39 -6.43
N ALA A 111 -12.20 15.42 -7.26
CA ALA A 111 -11.70 15.28 -8.62
C ALA A 111 -10.28 14.71 -8.65
N ARG A 112 -9.37 15.18 -7.77
CA ARG A 112 -7.99 14.66 -7.68
C ARG A 112 -7.95 13.20 -7.22
N VAL A 113 -8.71 12.85 -6.18
CA VAL A 113 -8.75 11.46 -5.66
C VAL A 113 -9.31 10.51 -6.71
N LEU A 114 -10.42 10.87 -7.35
CA LEU A 114 -11.04 10.03 -8.37
C LEU A 114 -10.14 9.87 -9.60
N GLN A 115 -9.43 10.93 -10.01
CA GLN A 115 -8.45 10.84 -11.09
C GLN A 115 -7.29 9.91 -10.71
N ALA A 116 -6.75 10.02 -9.49
CA ALA A 116 -5.68 9.15 -9.04
C ALA A 116 -6.09 7.67 -9.05
N LEU A 117 -7.32 7.36 -8.61
CA LEU A 117 -7.86 5.99 -8.67
C LEU A 117 -8.04 5.49 -10.10
N ASP A 118 -8.43 6.36 -11.04
CA ASP A 118 -8.56 6.00 -12.45
C ASP A 118 -7.19 5.76 -13.11
N ASP A 119 -6.20 6.59 -12.77
CA ASP A 119 -4.84 6.52 -13.31
C ASP A 119 -4.11 5.22 -12.90
N THR A 120 -4.31 4.76 -11.66
CA THR A 120 -3.63 3.56 -11.12
C THR A 120 -4.44 2.27 -11.25
N ARG A 121 -5.69 2.35 -11.72
CA ARG A 121 -6.65 1.22 -11.69
C ARG A 121 -6.08 -0.11 -12.21
N GLY A 122 -5.39 -0.08 -13.34
CA GLY A 122 -4.84 -1.30 -13.95
C GLY A 122 -3.73 -1.95 -13.12
N GLU A 123 -2.85 -1.13 -12.56
CA GLU A 123 -1.73 -1.60 -11.72
C GLU A 123 -2.26 -2.11 -10.37
N ASP A 124 -3.20 -1.37 -9.76
CA ASP A 124 -3.85 -1.74 -8.50
C ASP A 124 -4.65 -3.03 -8.63
N LEU A 125 -5.33 -3.24 -9.77
CA LEU A 125 -6.06 -4.48 -10.04
C LEU A 125 -5.13 -5.69 -10.02
N GLU A 126 -4.01 -5.61 -10.73
CA GLU A 126 -3.07 -6.73 -10.81
C GLU A 126 -2.34 -6.94 -9.48
N ALA A 127 -2.02 -5.88 -8.74
CA ALA A 127 -1.45 -5.99 -7.40
C ALA A 127 -2.42 -6.66 -6.42
N CYS A 128 -3.65 -6.17 -6.36
CA CYS A 128 -4.71 -6.76 -5.56
C CYS A 128 -4.92 -8.24 -5.91
N ALA A 129 -4.99 -8.59 -7.19
CA ALA A 129 -5.25 -9.97 -7.60
C ALA A 129 -4.12 -10.95 -7.25
N ARG A 130 -2.90 -10.46 -7.01
CA ARG A 130 -1.80 -11.30 -6.48
C ARG A 130 -1.90 -11.46 -4.97
N GLU A 131 -2.19 -10.37 -4.25
CA GLU A 131 -1.99 -10.32 -2.80
C GLU A 131 -3.28 -10.62 -2.00
N THR A 132 -4.45 -10.37 -2.57
CA THR A 132 -5.75 -10.35 -1.88
C THR A 132 -6.64 -11.50 -2.32
N SER A 133 -7.20 -12.25 -1.36
CA SER A 133 -8.13 -13.34 -1.67
C SER A 133 -9.47 -12.84 -2.24
N VAL A 134 -10.21 -13.72 -2.92
CA VAL A 134 -11.58 -13.45 -3.38
C VAL A 134 -12.48 -12.98 -2.23
N LEU A 135 -12.36 -13.59 -1.06
CA LEU A 135 -13.20 -13.28 0.09
C LEU A 135 -12.78 -12.00 0.80
N ALA A 136 -11.48 -11.68 0.83
CA ALA A 136 -10.99 -10.41 1.34
C ALA A 136 -11.48 -9.25 0.48
N SER A 137 -11.35 -9.34 -0.85
CA SER A 137 -11.85 -8.29 -1.75
C SER A 137 -13.39 -8.11 -1.66
N ALA A 138 -14.14 -9.22 -1.54
CA ALA A 138 -15.59 -9.16 -1.29
C ALA A 138 -15.94 -8.51 0.07
N CYS A 139 -15.19 -8.80 1.12
CA CYS A 139 -15.33 -8.18 2.45
C CYS A 139 -15.14 -6.66 2.37
N VAL A 140 -14.08 -6.20 1.70
CA VAL A 140 -13.80 -4.76 1.56
C VAL A 140 -14.91 -4.06 0.78
N ALA A 141 -15.30 -4.61 -0.37
CA ALA A 141 -16.39 -4.06 -1.18
C ALA A 141 -17.69 -3.96 -0.36
N HIS A 142 -18.04 -5.01 0.37
CA HIS A 142 -19.24 -5.00 1.21
C HIS A 142 -19.18 -3.90 2.30
N LEU A 143 -18.07 -3.77 3.02
CA LEU A 143 -17.93 -2.80 4.12
C LEU A 143 -17.81 -1.35 3.63
N LEU A 144 -17.17 -1.12 2.47
CA LEU A 144 -17.17 0.18 1.81
C LEU A 144 -18.58 0.62 1.42
N GLY A 145 -19.40 -0.28 0.89
CA GLY A 145 -20.80 0.01 0.57
C GLY A 145 -21.64 0.39 1.80
N ARG A 146 -21.22 -0.04 3.00
CA ARG A 146 -21.81 0.34 4.29
C ARG A 146 -21.18 1.60 4.91
N ARG A 147 -20.13 2.14 4.28
CA ARG A 147 -19.34 3.28 4.77
C ARG A 147 -18.77 3.05 6.18
N ASP A 148 -18.36 1.82 6.44
CA ASP A 148 -17.95 1.39 7.78
C ASP A 148 -16.57 1.96 8.18
N SER A 149 -15.69 2.21 7.20
CA SER A 149 -14.36 2.80 7.40
C SER A 149 -13.70 3.18 6.06
N GLU A 150 -12.50 3.77 6.13
CA GLU A 150 -11.68 4.07 4.95
C GLU A 150 -11.10 2.81 4.28
N PHE A 151 -10.91 2.88 2.97
CA PHE A 151 -10.46 1.75 2.15
C PHE A 151 -9.15 1.08 2.64
N PRO A 152 -8.05 1.80 2.96
CA PRO A 152 -6.81 1.15 3.39
C PRO A 152 -6.97 0.37 4.68
N TRP A 153 -7.78 0.89 5.61
CA TRP A 153 -8.08 0.21 6.87
C TRP A 153 -8.87 -1.07 6.62
N LEU A 154 -9.93 -0.99 5.81
CA LEU A 154 -10.75 -2.16 5.48
C LEU A 154 -9.94 -3.24 4.75
N LEU A 155 -9.02 -2.84 3.86
CA LEU A 155 -8.15 -3.78 3.16
C LEU A 155 -7.28 -4.59 4.12
N ASP A 156 -6.59 -3.93 5.07
CA ASP A 156 -5.77 -4.63 6.07
C ASP A 156 -6.62 -5.61 6.91
N GLN A 157 -7.76 -5.16 7.42
CA GLN A 157 -8.62 -5.98 8.29
C GLN A 157 -9.24 -7.17 7.55
N CYS A 158 -9.77 -6.95 6.34
CA CYS A 158 -10.34 -8.03 5.53
C CYS A 158 -9.29 -9.01 5.02
N ALA A 159 -8.06 -8.56 4.72
CA ALA A 159 -6.97 -9.44 4.33
C ALA A 159 -6.53 -10.36 5.48
N ARG A 160 -6.50 -9.86 6.72
CA ARG A 160 -6.26 -10.68 7.93
C ARG A 160 -7.41 -11.66 8.18
N ALA A 161 -8.65 -11.22 8.00
CA ALA A 161 -9.84 -12.04 8.22
C ALA A 161 -9.99 -13.17 7.19
N PHE A 162 -9.56 -12.91 5.95
CA PHE A 162 -9.65 -13.82 4.81
C PHE A 162 -8.31 -13.90 4.06
N PRO A 163 -7.28 -14.54 4.66
CA PRO A 163 -5.95 -14.59 4.07
C PRO A 163 -5.95 -15.27 2.69
N SER A 164 -5.06 -14.81 1.80
CA SER A 164 -4.85 -15.44 0.50
C SER A 164 -4.09 -16.75 0.66
N THR A 165 -4.33 -17.68 -0.26
CA THR A 165 -3.67 -18.99 -0.24
C THR A 165 -2.15 -18.90 -0.40
N GLU A 166 -1.64 -17.84 -1.04
CA GLU A 166 -0.19 -17.57 -1.18
C GLU A 166 0.44 -17.01 0.11
N SER A 167 -0.31 -16.28 0.94
CA SER A 167 0.19 -15.72 2.20
C SER A 167 0.10 -16.71 3.38
N ALA A 168 -0.44 -17.91 3.17
CA ALA A 168 -0.59 -18.94 4.19
C ALA A 168 0.63 -19.89 4.33
N SER A 169 1.74 -19.64 3.64
CA SER A 169 2.98 -20.43 3.82
C SER A 169 3.76 -19.95 5.06
N PRO A 170 4.15 -20.85 5.97
CA PRO A 170 4.89 -20.54 7.20
C PRO A 170 6.33 -20.08 6.96
#